data_AF-A0A535XJX3-F1
#
_entry.id   AF-A0A535XJX3-F1
#
_cell.length_a   1.000
_cell.length_b   1.000
_cell.length_c   1.000
_cell.angle_alpha   90.00
_cell.angle_beta   90.00
_cell.angle_gamma   90.00
#
_symmetry.space_group_name_H-M   'P 1'
#
loop_
_entity.id
_entity.type
_entity.pdbx_description
1 polymer ?
#
loop_
_entity_poly.entity_id
_entity_poly.type
_entity_poly.pdbx_seq_one_letter_code
_entity_poly.pdbx_strand_id
1 'polypeptide(L)'
;FTCAPYQVPGARPSFGEQVAWAESNAIVFCNSVIGARTNRYGDFIDVACAVAGRVPDAGLHRADARRGQLLLRLGANVPTELLGDDSLYPVLGMVLGRRAGAAIAVLDGLPTGLSEDRLKALGAAAASSGSVALFHAVGSTPEAPTLDVAVGSNQPEATEQITLDELQEARRELTSAEGELPLRAVSIGTPHASFDELHRFAGLLGSSRPAPGVELVVSTGRDVLEAAEERGTVARLHEAGVEILVDTCSYIAPVLRPGDGAVMTDSAKWAYYAPGNVGAEVVFGSIAECVASAVAGRVVRLPSAWDAA
;
A
#
# COMPACT_ATOMS: atom_id res chain seq x y z
N PHE A 1 12.22 14.26 4.66
CA PHE A 1 12.20 12.91 5.26
C PHE A 1 10.76 12.43 5.21
N THR A 2 10.49 11.33 4.53
CA THR A 2 9.14 10.78 4.29
C THR A 2 9.24 9.29 4.02
N CYS A 3 8.22 8.51 4.36
CA CYS A 3 8.16 7.08 4.04
C CYS A 3 7.86 6.79 2.56
N ALA A 4 7.55 7.82 1.77
CA ALA A 4 7.26 7.74 0.33
C ALA A 4 8.21 8.65 -0.49
N PRO A 5 9.54 8.42 -0.45
CA PRO A 5 10.52 9.30 -1.11
C PRO A 5 10.35 9.36 -2.64
N TYR A 6 9.75 8.33 -3.24
CA TYR A 6 9.40 8.28 -4.66
C TYR A 6 8.33 9.31 -5.08
N GLN A 7 7.66 9.96 -4.12
CA GLN A 7 6.72 11.08 -4.35
C GLN A 7 7.40 12.45 -4.20
N VAL A 8 8.68 12.51 -3.81
CA VAL A 8 9.39 13.79 -3.59
C VAL A 8 9.98 14.27 -4.92
N PRO A 9 9.68 15.51 -5.35
CA PRO A 9 10.28 16.09 -6.54
C PRO A 9 11.81 16.05 -6.51
N GLY A 10 12.43 15.57 -7.59
CA GLY A 10 13.89 15.48 -7.73
C GLY A 10 14.56 14.32 -6.97
N ALA A 11 13.85 13.60 -6.10
CA ALA A 11 14.39 12.43 -5.38
C ALA A 11 13.97 11.09 -6.02
N ARG A 12 13.05 11.12 -6.98
CA ARG A 12 12.57 9.91 -7.66
C ARG A 12 13.66 9.35 -8.60
N PRO A 13 14.11 8.10 -8.40
CA PRO A 13 15.15 7.50 -9.23
C PRO A 13 14.64 7.10 -10.62
N SER A 14 15.59 6.88 -11.54
CA SER A 14 15.35 6.31 -12.87
C SER A 14 15.43 4.78 -12.84
N PHE A 15 14.87 4.13 -13.87
CA PHE A 15 15.00 2.68 -14.06
C PHE A 15 16.48 2.26 -14.03
N GLY A 16 16.80 1.22 -13.25
CA GLY A 16 18.15 0.68 -13.09
C GLY A 16 19.09 1.50 -12.20
N GLU A 17 18.68 2.68 -11.73
CA GLU A 17 19.48 3.52 -10.84
C GLU A 17 19.72 2.85 -9.49
N GLN A 18 20.92 3.02 -8.93
CA GLN A 18 21.34 2.39 -7.69
C GLN A 18 21.06 3.33 -6.51
N VAL A 19 20.15 2.95 -5.62
CA VAL A 19 19.77 3.74 -4.44
C VAL A 19 19.79 2.87 -3.19
N ALA A 20 19.83 3.51 -2.02
CA ALA A 20 19.67 2.82 -0.74
C ALA A 20 18.54 3.48 0.05
N TRP A 21 17.43 2.75 0.22
CA TRP A 21 16.32 3.13 1.07
C TRP A 21 16.11 2.04 2.13
N ALA A 22 15.79 2.43 3.37
CA ALA A 22 15.54 1.49 4.47
C ALA A 22 14.03 1.20 4.70
N GLU A 23 13.17 2.13 4.31
CA GLU A 23 11.72 1.99 4.52
C GLU A 23 11.10 0.92 3.60
N SER A 24 10.36 -0.02 4.19
CA SER A 24 9.93 -1.25 3.51
C SER A 24 9.04 -1.01 2.28
N ASN A 25 8.11 -0.06 2.35
CA ASN A 25 7.27 0.25 1.20
C ASN A 25 8.07 0.94 0.08
N ALA A 26 9.03 1.79 0.45
CA ALA A 26 9.89 2.50 -0.49
C ALA A 26 10.81 1.53 -1.22
N ILE A 27 11.37 0.54 -0.51
CA ILE A 27 12.18 -0.53 -1.10
C ILE A 27 11.40 -1.28 -2.19
N VAL A 28 10.19 -1.75 -1.87
CA VAL A 28 9.38 -2.49 -2.84
C VAL A 28 8.95 -1.59 -4.00
N PHE A 29 8.54 -0.36 -3.72
CA PHE A 29 8.17 0.59 -4.78
C PHE A 29 9.35 0.88 -5.72
N CYS A 30 10.53 1.13 -5.17
CA CYS A 30 11.77 1.34 -5.92
C CYS A 30 12.05 0.16 -6.86
N ASN A 31 12.02 -1.05 -6.32
CA ASN A 31 12.35 -2.25 -7.06
C ASN A 31 11.27 -2.64 -8.08
N SER A 32 10.01 -2.76 -7.64
CA SER A 32 8.93 -3.29 -8.46
C SER A 32 8.32 -2.24 -9.39
N VAL A 33 8.09 -1.01 -8.90
CA VAL A 33 7.32 0.00 -9.65
C VAL A 33 8.22 0.83 -10.55
N ILE A 34 9.37 1.26 -10.03
CA ILE A 34 10.33 2.08 -10.79
C ILE A 34 11.30 1.19 -11.60
N GLY A 35 11.66 0.01 -11.09
CA GLY A 35 12.78 -0.78 -11.62
C GLY A 35 14.15 -0.21 -11.25
N ALA A 36 14.19 0.73 -10.31
CA ALA A 36 15.42 1.14 -9.64
C ALA A 36 15.88 0.03 -8.68
N ARG A 37 17.11 0.14 -8.17
CA ARG A 37 17.79 -0.97 -7.52
C ARG A 37 18.18 -0.61 -6.09
N THR A 38 17.54 -1.31 -5.15
CA THR A 38 17.87 -1.25 -3.73
C THR A 38 17.73 -2.63 -3.11
N ASN A 39 18.60 -2.97 -2.16
CA ASN A 39 18.34 -4.09 -1.27
C ASN A 39 17.37 -3.71 -0.14
N ARG A 40 16.93 -4.72 0.60
CA ARG A 40 16.25 -4.50 1.87
C ARG A 40 17.28 -4.13 2.92
N TYR A 41 17.54 -2.84 3.04
CA TYR A 41 18.42 -2.30 4.07
C TYR A 41 17.70 -2.16 5.40
N GLY A 42 18.41 -2.45 6.49
CA GLY A 42 18.01 -1.97 7.80
C GLY A 42 18.38 -0.50 7.97
N ASP A 43 17.76 0.13 8.96
CA ASP A 43 18.03 1.53 9.30
C ASP A 43 19.54 1.80 9.47
N PHE A 44 19.96 3.02 9.12
CA PHE A 44 21.33 3.52 9.13
C PHE A 44 22.26 3.02 8.01
N ILE A 45 21.96 1.88 7.36
CA ILE A 45 22.74 1.45 6.20
C ILE A 45 22.53 2.40 5.01
N ASP A 46 21.31 2.89 4.83
CA ASP A 46 20.96 3.93 3.86
C ASP A 46 21.76 5.22 4.08
N VAL A 47 21.90 5.68 5.33
CA VAL A 47 22.73 6.83 5.69
C VAL A 47 24.22 6.56 5.41
N ALA A 48 24.71 5.37 5.77
CA ALA A 48 26.09 4.99 5.46
C ALA A 48 26.36 4.97 3.95
N CYS A 49 25.41 4.46 3.15
CA CYS A 49 25.49 4.48 1.69
C CYS A 49 25.48 5.90 1.14
N ALA A 50 24.64 6.79 1.71
CA ALA A 50 24.58 8.20 1.32
C ALA A 50 25.91 8.93 1.62
N VAL A 51 26.51 8.69 2.79
CA VAL A 51 27.83 9.26 3.15
C VAL A 51 28.94 8.70 2.25
N ALA A 52 28.92 7.41 1.95
CA ALA A 52 29.91 6.77 1.10
C ALA A 52 29.73 7.08 -0.40
N GLY A 53 28.54 7.51 -0.81
CA GLY A 53 28.14 7.65 -2.21
C GLY A 53 28.13 6.32 -2.97
N ARG A 54 27.94 5.19 -2.28
CA ARG A 54 28.05 3.83 -2.83
C ARG A 54 27.11 2.87 -2.12
N VAL A 55 26.66 1.86 -2.85
CA VAL A 55 25.89 0.72 -2.32
C VAL A 55 26.66 -0.59 -2.51
N PRO A 56 26.45 -1.61 -1.64
CA PRO A 56 26.96 -2.96 -1.86
C PRO A 56 26.57 -3.55 -3.23
N ASP A 57 27.55 -4.09 -3.96
CA ASP A 57 27.31 -4.88 -5.18
C ASP A 57 26.83 -6.30 -4.84
N ALA A 58 25.60 -6.40 -4.36
CA ALA A 58 25.00 -7.64 -3.89
C ALA A 58 23.48 -7.65 -4.04
N GLY A 59 22.88 -8.84 -4.01
CA GLY A 59 21.43 -9.01 -4.01
C GLY A 59 20.75 -8.26 -5.14
N LEU A 60 19.67 -7.54 -4.82
CA LEU A 60 18.81 -6.84 -5.78
C LEU A 60 19.49 -5.67 -6.50
N HIS A 61 20.73 -5.30 -6.16
CA HIS A 61 21.54 -4.40 -6.99
C HIS A 61 22.01 -5.04 -8.30
N ARG A 62 22.10 -6.37 -8.33
CA ARG A 62 22.57 -7.13 -9.48
C ARG A 62 21.40 -7.64 -10.30
N ALA A 63 21.54 -7.53 -11.63
CA ALA A 63 20.46 -7.88 -12.56
C ALA A 63 20.12 -9.38 -12.51
N ASP A 64 21.13 -10.23 -12.32
CA ASP A 64 21.00 -11.68 -12.27
C ASP A 64 20.26 -12.18 -11.02
N ALA A 65 20.18 -11.37 -9.96
CA ALA A 65 19.53 -11.69 -8.70
C ALA A 65 18.08 -11.17 -8.59
N ARG A 66 17.49 -10.69 -9.69
CA ARG A 66 16.15 -10.07 -9.71
C ARG A 66 15.07 -10.92 -10.41
N ARG A 67 15.44 -12.09 -10.91
CA ARG A 67 14.50 -12.97 -11.62
C ARG A 67 13.41 -13.52 -10.69
N GLY A 68 12.24 -13.74 -11.25
CA GLY A 68 11.13 -14.44 -10.61
C GLY A 68 11.50 -15.87 -10.21
N GLN A 69 11.18 -16.23 -8.97
CA GLN A 69 11.40 -17.54 -8.37
C GLN A 69 10.08 -18.27 -8.12
N LEU A 70 9.01 -17.53 -7.78
CA LEU A 70 7.68 -18.06 -7.51
C LEU A 70 6.68 -17.44 -8.48
N LEU A 71 5.96 -18.25 -9.25
CA LEU A 71 4.87 -17.78 -10.09
C LEU A 71 3.54 -17.93 -9.36
N LEU A 72 2.87 -16.81 -9.12
CA LEU A 72 1.54 -16.75 -8.52
C LEU A 72 0.53 -16.30 -9.57
N ARG A 73 -0.38 -17.20 -9.96
CA ARG A 73 -1.44 -16.92 -10.94
C ARG A 73 -2.75 -16.64 -10.25
N LEU A 74 -3.44 -15.57 -10.65
CA LEU A 74 -4.83 -15.39 -10.22
C LEU A 74 -5.70 -16.55 -10.72
N GLY A 75 -6.45 -17.14 -9.81
CA GLY A 75 -7.36 -18.24 -10.09
C GLY A 75 -8.50 -17.81 -10.99
N ALA A 76 -9.02 -18.74 -11.79
CA ALA A 76 -10.13 -18.48 -12.70
C ALA A 76 -11.45 -18.12 -12.00
N ASN A 77 -11.55 -18.34 -10.68
CA ASN A 77 -12.69 -17.97 -9.86
C ASN A 77 -12.61 -16.53 -9.31
N VAL A 78 -11.54 -15.78 -9.58
CA VAL A 78 -11.45 -14.36 -9.21
C VAL A 78 -12.25 -13.53 -10.23
N PRO A 79 -13.33 -12.82 -9.82
CA PRO A 79 -14.15 -12.06 -10.75
C PRO A 79 -13.38 -10.91 -11.42
N THR A 80 -13.71 -10.62 -12.67
CA THR A 80 -13.04 -9.53 -13.42
C THR A 80 -13.35 -8.17 -12.83
N GLU A 81 -14.55 -7.98 -12.30
CA GLU A 81 -15.01 -6.78 -11.62
C GLU A 81 -14.14 -6.46 -10.41
N LEU A 82 -13.66 -7.49 -9.70
CA LEU A 82 -12.80 -7.35 -8.53
C LEU A 82 -11.42 -6.78 -8.91
N LEU A 83 -10.92 -7.03 -10.12
CA LEU A 83 -9.67 -6.45 -10.63
C LEU A 83 -9.77 -4.93 -10.79
N GLY A 84 -11.00 -4.41 -10.93
CA GLY A 84 -11.30 -2.98 -10.97
C GLY A 84 -11.34 -2.32 -9.60
N ASP A 85 -11.48 -3.08 -8.51
CA ASP A 85 -11.61 -2.56 -7.14
C ASP A 85 -10.23 -2.26 -6.53
N ASP A 86 -10.03 -1.02 -6.08
CA ASP A 86 -8.75 -0.60 -5.49
C ASP A 86 -8.45 -1.33 -4.17
N SER A 87 -9.47 -1.83 -3.45
CA SER A 87 -9.26 -2.57 -2.21
C SER A 87 -8.70 -3.98 -2.45
N LEU A 88 -8.71 -4.49 -3.69
CA LEU A 88 -8.08 -5.77 -4.02
C LEU A 88 -6.56 -5.72 -3.82
N TYR A 89 -5.91 -4.61 -4.19
CA TYR A 89 -4.45 -4.55 -4.25
C TYR A 89 -3.77 -4.63 -2.88
N PRO A 90 -4.23 -3.93 -1.82
CA PRO A 90 -3.76 -4.17 -0.46
C PRO A 90 -3.94 -5.63 -0.01
N VAL A 91 -5.09 -6.24 -0.32
CA VAL A 91 -5.42 -7.63 0.05
C VAL A 91 -4.53 -8.64 -0.68
N LEU A 92 -4.34 -8.46 -1.99
CA LEU A 92 -3.45 -9.27 -2.80
C LEU A 92 -2.00 -9.15 -2.30
N GLY A 93 -1.60 -7.96 -1.85
CA GLY A 93 -0.30 -7.76 -1.22
C GLY A 93 -0.13 -8.58 0.06
N MET A 94 -1.17 -8.71 0.89
CA MET A 94 -1.13 -9.59 2.07
C MET A 94 -0.86 -11.05 1.68
N VAL A 95 -1.57 -11.57 0.67
CA VAL A 95 -1.39 -12.92 0.14
C VAL A 95 0.02 -13.09 -0.44
N LEU A 96 0.44 -12.17 -1.31
CA LEU A 96 1.77 -12.16 -1.91
C LEU A 96 2.85 -12.25 -0.84
N GLY A 97 2.78 -11.41 0.20
CA GLY A 97 3.77 -11.42 1.25
C GLY A 97 3.87 -12.76 1.98
N ARG A 98 2.74 -13.34 2.38
CA ARG A 98 2.72 -14.64 3.06
C ARG A 98 3.28 -15.77 2.21
N ARG A 99 3.01 -15.76 0.90
CA ARG A 99 3.45 -16.80 -0.05
C ARG A 99 4.91 -16.65 -0.44
N ALA A 100 5.33 -15.43 -0.76
CA ALA A 100 6.64 -15.18 -1.33
C ALA A 100 7.74 -15.18 -0.26
N GLY A 101 7.48 -14.61 0.92
CA GLY A 101 8.53 -14.38 1.91
C GLY A 101 9.71 -13.59 1.28
N ALA A 102 10.89 -14.21 1.29
CA ALA A 102 12.09 -13.65 0.65
C ALA A 102 12.22 -13.97 -0.85
N ALA A 103 11.40 -14.87 -1.41
CA ALA A 103 11.41 -15.20 -2.82
C ALA A 103 10.85 -14.05 -3.67
N ILE A 104 11.36 -13.91 -4.89
CA ILE A 104 10.85 -12.92 -5.84
C ILE A 104 9.65 -13.54 -6.55
N ALA A 105 8.45 -13.06 -6.21
CA ALA A 105 7.23 -13.55 -6.84
C ALA A 105 6.90 -12.78 -8.13
N VAL A 106 6.36 -13.52 -9.10
CA VAL A 106 5.78 -13.01 -10.34
C VAL A 106 4.27 -13.21 -10.25
N LEU A 107 3.53 -12.12 -10.24
CA LEU A 107 2.07 -12.09 -10.30
C LEU A 107 1.61 -12.09 -11.76
N ASP A 108 0.80 -13.07 -12.10
CA ASP A 108 0.23 -13.27 -13.43
C ASP A 108 -1.31 -13.30 -13.35
N GLY A 109 -1.98 -12.81 -14.40
CA GLY A 109 -3.43 -12.67 -14.47
C GLY A 109 -4.01 -11.32 -13.99
N LEU A 110 -3.17 -10.36 -13.59
CA LEU A 110 -3.61 -8.98 -13.33
C LEU A 110 -3.79 -8.18 -14.64
N PRO A 111 -4.59 -7.10 -14.63
CA PRO A 111 -4.62 -6.15 -15.74
C PRO A 111 -3.22 -5.57 -16.01
N THR A 112 -2.94 -5.25 -17.28
CA THR A 112 -1.72 -4.54 -17.67
C THR A 112 -1.87 -3.04 -17.39
N GLY A 113 -0.75 -2.35 -17.17
CA GLY A 113 -0.74 -0.91 -16.92
C GLY A 113 -1.44 -0.47 -15.62
N LEU A 114 -1.31 -1.26 -14.56
CA LEU A 114 -1.79 -0.84 -13.23
C LEU A 114 -1.18 0.50 -12.81
N SER A 115 -1.96 1.31 -12.10
CA SER A 115 -1.47 2.57 -11.55
C SER A 115 -0.39 2.36 -10.49
N GLU A 116 0.47 3.36 -10.32
CA GLU A 116 1.49 3.34 -9.27
C GLU A 116 0.86 3.22 -7.88
N ASP A 117 -0.29 3.83 -7.63
CA ASP A 117 -0.97 3.71 -6.33
C ASP A 117 -1.46 2.29 -6.04
N ARG A 118 -1.95 1.56 -7.04
CA ARG A 118 -2.31 0.14 -6.90
C ARG A 118 -1.08 -0.72 -6.61
N LEU A 119 0.01 -0.50 -7.33
CA LEU A 119 1.26 -1.22 -7.11
C LEU A 119 1.91 -0.84 -5.78
N LYS A 120 1.78 0.40 -5.33
CA LYS A 120 2.20 0.91 -4.02
C LYS A 120 1.44 0.21 -2.90
N ALA A 121 0.11 0.15 -2.98
CA ALA A 121 -0.74 -0.50 -2.01
C ALA A 121 -0.41 -2.00 -1.88
N LEU A 122 -0.27 -2.68 -3.03
CA LEU A 122 0.12 -4.09 -3.10
C LEU A 122 1.51 -4.32 -2.50
N GLY A 123 2.51 -3.56 -2.94
CA GLY A 123 3.88 -3.70 -2.48
C GLY A 123 4.06 -3.40 -1.00
N ALA A 124 3.39 -2.37 -0.48
CA ALA A 124 3.43 -2.02 0.92
C ALA A 124 2.85 -3.10 1.83
N ALA A 125 1.72 -3.70 1.42
CA ALA A 125 1.11 -4.81 2.14
C ALA A 125 2.01 -6.06 2.12
N ALA A 126 2.56 -6.41 0.95
CA ALA A 126 3.47 -7.54 0.80
C ALA A 126 4.77 -7.41 1.59
N ALA A 127 5.33 -6.19 1.65
CA ALA A 127 6.49 -5.89 2.48
C ALA A 127 6.18 -6.08 3.98
N SER A 128 4.95 -5.76 4.39
CA SER A 128 4.51 -5.81 5.79
C SER A 128 4.24 -7.24 6.24
N SER A 129 3.47 -8.01 5.47
CA SER A 129 3.11 -9.40 5.83
C SER A 129 4.21 -10.41 5.54
N GLY A 130 5.14 -10.08 4.63
CA GLY A 130 6.00 -11.07 4.00
C GLY A 130 7.43 -10.67 3.77
N SER A 131 7.86 -9.48 4.19
CA SER A 131 9.25 -9.05 3.98
C SER A 131 9.68 -8.94 2.50
N VAL A 132 8.72 -8.92 1.58
CA VAL A 132 8.95 -8.80 0.13
C VAL A 132 9.73 -7.52 -0.14
N ALA A 133 10.77 -7.62 -0.97
CA ALA A 133 11.62 -6.49 -1.38
C ALA A 133 11.50 -6.18 -2.88
N LEU A 134 11.05 -7.15 -3.68
CA LEU A 134 10.78 -7.05 -5.11
C LEU A 134 9.70 -8.07 -5.47
N PHE A 135 8.75 -7.65 -6.30
CA PHE A 135 7.80 -8.51 -6.98
C PHE A 135 7.66 -8.02 -8.42
N HIS A 136 7.24 -8.91 -9.31
CA HIS A 136 6.93 -8.59 -10.68
C HIS A 136 5.44 -8.72 -10.90
N ALA A 137 4.77 -7.72 -11.46
CA ALA A 137 3.41 -7.86 -11.99
C ALA A 137 3.49 -7.81 -13.52
N VAL A 138 3.12 -8.92 -14.16
CA VAL A 138 3.23 -9.10 -15.61
C VAL A 138 2.43 -8.00 -16.33
N GLY A 139 3.11 -7.28 -17.23
CA GLY A 139 2.55 -6.18 -18.01
C GLY A 139 2.33 -4.87 -17.24
N SER A 140 2.72 -4.79 -15.96
CA SER A 140 2.52 -3.62 -15.11
C SER A 140 3.79 -3.10 -14.43
N THR A 141 4.76 -3.99 -14.16
CA THR A 141 6.09 -3.60 -13.64
C THR A 141 7.12 -3.58 -14.78
N PRO A 142 8.09 -2.64 -14.77
CA PRO A 142 8.99 -2.40 -15.91
C PRO A 142 9.96 -3.56 -16.19
N GLU A 143 10.28 -4.38 -15.18
CA GLU A 143 11.09 -5.59 -15.34
C GLU A 143 10.28 -6.83 -15.75
N ALA A 144 8.96 -6.70 -15.89
CA ALA A 144 8.07 -7.79 -16.28
C ALA A 144 7.07 -7.37 -17.36
N PRO A 145 7.51 -6.87 -18.54
CA PRO A 145 6.61 -6.59 -19.64
C PRO A 145 5.88 -7.86 -20.12
N THR A 146 6.51 -9.03 -19.96
CA THR A 146 5.93 -10.35 -20.18
C THR A 146 6.36 -11.31 -19.08
N LEU A 147 5.64 -12.43 -18.95
CA LEU A 147 5.99 -13.50 -18.01
C LEU A 147 7.40 -14.04 -18.26
N ASP A 148 7.76 -14.28 -19.53
CA ASP A 148 9.07 -14.82 -19.92
C ASP A 148 10.22 -13.89 -19.51
N VAL A 149 10.02 -12.57 -19.60
CA VAL A 149 11.04 -11.61 -19.15
C VAL A 149 11.17 -11.63 -17.63
N ALA A 150 10.05 -11.74 -16.90
CA ALA A 150 10.04 -11.73 -15.44
C ALA A 150 10.74 -12.94 -14.81
N VAL A 151 10.55 -14.14 -15.38
CA VAL A 151 11.20 -15.39 -14.91
C VAL A 151 12.61 -15.56 -15.51
N GLY A 152 12.86 -14.94 -16.66
CA GLY A 152 14.11 -15.04 -17.39
C GLY A 152 14.30 -16.41 -18.05
N SER A 153 15.56 -16.82 -18.25
CA SER A 153 15.87 -18.09 -18.94
C SER A 153 15.64 -19.36 -18.11
N ASN A 154 15.24 -19.22 -16.84
CA ASN A 154 14.95 -20.35 -15.95
C ASN A 154 13.45 -20.46 -15.69
N GLN A 155 12.96 -21.68 -15.50
CA GLN A 155 11.60 -21.86 -15.02
C GLN A 155 11.47 -21.40 -13.57
N PRO A 156 10.30 -20.87 -13.15
CA PRO A 156 10.03 -20.60 -11.76
C PRO A 156 10.14 -21.89 -10.95
N GLU A 157 10.63 -21.78 -9.72
CA GLU A 157 10.84 -22.91 -8.80
C GLU A 157 9.51 -23.53 -8.37
N ALA A 158 8.45 -22.71 -8.31
CA ALA A 158 7.09 -23.14 -8.06
C ALA A 158 6.09 -22.31 -8.85
N THR A 159 4.95 -22.91 -9.18
CA THR A 159 3.78 -22.22 -9.75
C THR A 159 2.57 -22.56 -8.90
N GLU A 160 1.92 -21.54 -8.37
CA GLU A 160 0.76 -21.66 -7.48
C GLU A 160 -0.39 -20.78 -7.99
N GLN A 161 -1.61 -21.11 -7.56
CA GLN A 161 -2.80 -20.31 -7.82
C GLN A 161 -3.22 -19.56 -6.58
N ILE A 162 -3.59 -18.29 -6.74
CA ILE A 162 -4.26 -17.48 -5.74
C ILE A 162 -5.76 -17.63 -5.97
N THR A 163 -6.47 -18.19 -5.00
CA THR A 163 -7.92 -18.40 -5.10
C THR A 163 -8.69 -17.19 -4.55
N LEU A 164 -9.95 -17.06 -4.97
CA LEU A 164 -10.84 -16.08 -4.38
C LEU A 164 -11.01 -16.28 -2.85
N ASP A 165 -11.17 -17.52 -2.38
CA ASP A 165 -11.32 -17.81 -0.95
C ASP A 165 -10.13 -17.30 -0.14
N GLU A 166 -8.91 -17.42 -0.67
CA GLU A 166 -7.69 -16.90 -0.07
C GLU A 166 -7.68 -15.37 -0.01
N LEU A 167 -8.17 -14.70 -1.07
CA LEU A 167 -8.32 -13.24 -1.08
C LEU A 167 -9.38 -12.78 -0.07
N GLN A 168 -10.52 -13.48 0.03
CA GLN A 168 -11.56 -13.17 1.00
C GLN A 168 -11.07 -13.38 2.44
N GLU A 169 -10.29 -14.43 2.70
CA GLU A 169 -9.67 -14.65 4.01
C GLU A 169 -8.66 -13.55 4.32
N ALA A 170 -7.75 -13.23 3.39
CA ALA A 170 -6.80 -12.14 3.57
C ALA A 170 -7.49 -10.79 3.84
N ARG A 171 -8.64 -10.53 3.22
CA ARG A 171 -9.45 -9.33 3.49
C ARG A 171 -10.05 -9.35 4.89
N ARG A 172 -10.56 -10.50 5.36
CA ARG A 172 -11.10 -10.67 6.72
C ARG A 172 -10.02 -10.43 7.78
N GLU A 173 -8.83 -10.99 7.59
CA GLU A 173 -7.69 -10.86 8.52
C GLU A 173 -7.22 -9.40 8.73
N LEU A 174 -7.52 -8.49 7.80
CA LEU A 174 -7.22 -7.06 7.96
C LEU A 174 -8.20 -6.33 8.90
N THR A 175 -9.23 -7.00 9.39
CA THR A 175 -10.18 -6.49 10.38
C THR A 175 -9.97 -7.25 11.70
N SER A 176 -9.45 -6.57 12.72
CA SER A 176 -9.30 -7.14 14.06
C SER A 176 -10.51 -6.90 14.96
N ALA A 177 -11.30 -5.86 14.66
CA ALA A 177 -12.44 -5.46 15.46
C ALA A 177 -13.50 -6.57 15.53
N GLU A 178 -13.84 -6.98 16.74
CA GLU A 178 -14.90 -7.97 16.99
C GLU A 178 -16.24 -7.28 17.32
N GLY A 179 -17.33 -7.75 16.68
CA GLY A 179 -18.68 -7.28 16.93
C GLY A 179 -18.97 -5.86 16.43
N GLU A 180 -20.08 -5.28 16.90
CA GLU A 180 -20.51 -3.93 16.54
C GLU A 180 -19.85 -2.90 17.48
N LEU A 181 -18.61 -2.50 17.16
CA LEU A 181 -17.93 -1.41 17.84
C LEU A 181 -18.37 -0.04 17.29
N PRO A 182 -18.44 1.01 18.12
CA PRO A 182 -18.58 2.37 17.62
C PRO A 182 -17.36 2.73 16.76
N LEU A 183 -17.56 3.55 15.74
CA LEU A 183 -16.45 4.08 14.95
C LEU A 183 -15.88 5.30 15.67
N ARG A 184 -14.59 5.28 16.00
CA ARG A 184 -13.91 6.43 16.63
C ARG A 184 -13.02 7.21 15.67
N ALA A 185 -12.48 6.55 14.65
CA ALA A 185 -11.62 7.21 13.69
C ALA A 185 -11.61 6.50 12.33
N VAL A 186 -11.17 7.24 11.32
CA VAL A 186 -10.80 6.75 10.00
C VAL A 186 -9.39 7.26 9.73
N SER A 187 -8.49 6.37 9.33
CA SER A 187 -7.10 6.68 9.03
C SER A 187 -6.71 6.13 7.67
N ILE A 188 -6.36 7.02 6.74
CA ILE A 188 -5.96 6.67 5.38
C ILE A 188 -4.57 7.25 5.04
N GLY A 189 -3.99 6.81 3.93
CA GLY A 189 -2.68 7.30 3.48
C GLY A 189 -1.51 6.60 4.17
N THR A 190 -1.55 5.27 4.26
CA THR A 190 -0.39 4.47 4.66
C THR A 190 -0.09 3.40 3.59
N PRO A 191 1.02 3.46 2.84
CA PRO A 191 2.00 4.55 2.79
C PRO A 191 1.38 5.91 2.46
N HIS A 192 2.12 7.00 2.71
CA HIS A 192 1.64 8.36 2.50
C HIS A 192 0.85 8.54 1.20
N ALA A 193 -0.31 9.15 1.32
CA ALA A 193 -1.21 9.39 0.20
C ALA A 193 -0.47 10.16 -0.91
N SER A 194 -0.64 9.70 -2.15
CA SER A 194 -0.23 10.43 -3.34
C SER A 194 -1.14 11.64 -3.55
N PHE A 195 -0.75 12.53 -4.47
CA PHE A 195 -1.62 13.64 -4.88
C PHE A 195 -2.97 13.12 -5.41
N ASP A 196 -2.95 12.06 -6.21
CA ASP A 196 -4.17 11.48 -6.82
C ASP A 196 -5.06 10.81 -5.78
N GLU A 197 -4.48 10.11 -4.79
CA GLU A 197 -5.23 9.55 -3.65
C GLU A 197 -5.86 10.65 -2.79
N LEU A 198 -5.13 11.74 -2.48
CA LEU A 198 -5.69 12.90 -1.77
C LEU A 198 -6.85 13.53 -2.56
N HIS A 199 -6.68 13.70 -3.86
CA HIS A 199 -7.70 14.30 -4.71
C HIS A 199 -8.96 13.43 -4.80
N ARG A 200 -8.78 12.11 -4.97
CA ARG A 200 -9.87 11.13 -4.96
C ARG A 200 -10.60 11.13 -3.61
N PHE A 201 -9.87 11.12 -2.51
CA PHE A 201 -10.43 11.19 -1.17
C PHE A 201 -11.28 12.45 -0.97
N ALA A 202 -10.74 13.62 -1.34
CA ALA A 202 -11.47 14.89 -1.27
C ALA A 202 -12.71 14.90 -2.18
N GLY A 203 -12.66 14.23 -3.33
CA GLY A 203 -13.79 14.04 -4.23
C GLY A 203 -14.90 13.20 -3.61
N LEU A 204 -14.56 12.07 -2.99
CA LEU A 204 -15.51 11.19 -2.31
C LEU A 204 -16.15 11.86 -1.09
N LEU A 205 -15.36 12.60 -0.31
CA LEU A 205 -15.86 13.32 0.87
C LEU A 205 -16.78 14.49 0.47
N GLY A 206 -16.49 15.18 -0.63
CA GLY A 206 -17.26 16.31 -1.10
C GLY A 206 -17.24 17.45 -0.07
N SER A 207 -18.42 17.90 0.36
CA SER A 207 -18.60 18.88 1.45
C SER A 207 -19.07 18.24 2.77
N SER A 208 -19.10 16.91 2.82
CA SER A 208 -19.51 16.17 4.01
C SER A 208 -18.46 16.31 5.11
N ARG A 209 -18.88 16.18 6.36
CA ARG A 209 -18.00 16.20 7.54
C ARG A 209 -18.12 14.88 8.29
N PRO A 210 -17.08 14.43 9.00
CA PRO A 210 -17.21 13.28 9.89
C PRO A 210 -18.26 13.55 10.98
N ALA A 211 -18.93 12.49 11.43
CA ALA A 211 -19.89 12.57 12.52
C ALA A 211 -19.20 13.04 13.83
N PRO A 212 -19.95 13.68 14.76
CA PRO A 212 -19.38 14.10 16.03
C PRO A 212 -18.69 12.95 16.78
N GLY A 213 -17.43 13.16 17.15
CA GLY A 213 -16.63 12.16 17.86
C GLY A 213 -15.83 11.21 16.97
N VAL A 214 -15.99 11.27 15.63
CA VAL A 214 -15.16 10.52 14.68
C VAL A 214 -14.03 11.38 14.16
N GLU A 215 -12.78 10.92 14.33
CA GLU A 215 -11.61 11.55 13.72
C GLU A 215 -11.44 11.07 12.28
N LEU A 216 -11.15 11.98 11.35
CA LEU A 216 -10.86 11.63 9.96
C LEU A 216 -9.47 12.14 9.62
N VAL A 217 -8.51 11.22 9.55
CA VAL A 217 -7.08 11.53 9.38
C VAL A 217 -6.57 11.00 8.05
N VAL A 218 -5.84 11.84 7.31
CA VAL A 218 -5.11 11.43 6.12
C VAL A 218 -3.62 11.72 6.30
N SER A 219 -2.78 10.70 6.11
CA SER A 219 -1.33 10.87 6.19
C SER A 219 -0.74 11.10 4.79
N THR A 220 0.09 12.13 4.63
CA THR A 220 0.76 12.45 3.35
C THR A 220 2.17 13.04 3.57
N GLY A 221 2.94 13.20 2.49
CA GLY A 221 4.25 13.87 2.53
C GLY A 221 4.13 15.37 2.32
N ARG A 222 5.06 16.16 2.87
CA ARG A 222 5.05 17.64 2.74
C ARG A 222 5.00 18.15 1.30
N ASP A 223 5.70 17.51 0.37
CA ASP A 223 5.76 17.98 -1.03
C ASP A 223 4.44 17.71 -1.76
N VAL A 224 3.77 16.61 -1.40
CA VAL A 224 2.42 16.30 -1.89
C VAL A 224 1.40 17.27 -1.29
N LEU A 225 1.56 17.62 -0.01
CA LEU A 225 0.72 18.62 0.64
C LEU A 225 0.83 19.97 -0.07
N GLU A 226 2.05 20.47 -0.30
CA GLU A 226 2.31 21.74 -1.01
C GLU A 226 1.64 21.74 -2.40
N ALA A 227 1.82 20.67 -3.18
CA ALA A 227 1.15 20.54 -4.48
C ALA A 227 -0.39 20.50 -4.37
N ALA A 228 -0.93 19.88 -3.31
CA ALA A 228 -2.38 19.82 -3.04
C ALA A 228 -2.95 21.17 -2.57
N GLU A 229 -2.16 21.99 -1.87
CA GLU A 229 -2.52 23.37 -1.48
C GLU A 229 -2.71 24.26 -2.71
N GLU A 230 -1.79 24.21 -3.67
CA GLU A 230 -1.90 24.98 -4.92
C GLU A 230 -3.19 24.68 -5.72
N ARG A 231 -3.76 23.49 -5.52
CA ARG A 231 -4.99 23.03 -6.18
C ARG A 231 -6.24 23.19 -5.32
N GLY A 232 -6.13 23.82 -4.14
CA GLY A 232 -7.23 24.04 -3.21
C GLY A 232 -7.77 22.77 -2.54
N THR A 233 -7.09 21.63 -2.69
CA THR A 233 -7.54 20.35 -2.11
C THR A 233 -7.42 20.38 -0.58
N VAL A 234 -6.31 20.92 -0.07
CA VAL A 234 -6.05 21.04 1.38
C VAL A 234 -7.09 21.90 2.09
N ALA A 235 -7.40 23.07 1.53
CA ALA A 235 -8.43 23.96 2.08
C ALA A 235 -9.78 23.25 2.21
N ARG A 236 -10.19 22.51 1.16
CA ARG A 236 -11.45 21.73 1.18
C ARG A 236 -11.44 20.63 2.24
N LEU A 237 -10.32 19.92 2.41
CA LEU A 237 -10.20 18.87 3.42
C LEU A 237 -10.23 19.45 4.85
N HIS A 238 -9.51 20.54 5.11
CA HIS A 238 -9.56 21.24 6.40
C HIS A 238 -10.96 21.78 6.70
N GLU A 239 -11.61 22.40 5.71
CA GLU A 239 -13.00 22.86 5.84
C GLU A 239 -13.93 21.69 6.14
N ALA A 240 -13.74 20.51 5.55
CA ALA A 240 -14.51 19.30 5.83
C ALA A 240 -14.20 18.66 7.20
N GLY A 241 -13.24 19.20 7.97
CA GLY A 241 -12.86 18.68 9.29
C GLY A 241 -11.92 17.48 9.23
N VAL A 242 -11.19 17.31 8.13
CA VAL A 242 -10.13 16.31 7.99
C VAL A 242 -8.85 16.84 8.63
N GLU A 243 -8.19 15.99 9.41
CA GLU A 243 -6.84 16.23 9.90
C GLU A 243 -5.82 15.67 8.92
N ILE A 244 -4.90 16.51 8.46
CA ILE A 244 -3.80 16.10 7.59
C ILE A 244 -2.55 15.88 8.44
N LEU A 245 -2.10 14.63 8.49
CA LEU A 245 -0.87 14.24 9.16
C LEU A 245 0.29 14.24 8.15
N VAL A 246 1.36 14.97 8.45
CA VAL A 246 2.45 15.22 7.49
C VAL A 246 3.72 14.50 7.91
N ASP A 247 4.32 13.77 6.96
CA ASP A 247 5.61 13.06 7.07
C ASP A 247 5.68 11.99 8.18
N THR A 248 4.54 11.54 8.69
CA THR A 248 4.44 10.44 9.63
C THR A 248 3.10 9.72 9.46
N CYS A 249 3.02 8.47 9.91
CA CYS A 249 1.79 7.67 9.90
C CYS A 249 1.22 7.52 11.31
N SER A 250 -0.10 7.53 11.43
CA SER A 250 -0.83 7.41 12.70
C SER A 250 -0.72 6.06 13.41
N TYR A 251 -0.08 5.04 12.80
CA TYR A 251 0.22 3.76 13.45
C TYR A 251 1.61 3.72 14.13
N ILE A 252 2.45 4.73 13.93
CA ILE A 252 3.81 4.80 14.51
C ILE A 252 3.79 5.50 15.87
N ALA A 253 2.92 6.48 16.04
CA ALA A 253 2.70 7.22 17.28
C ALA A 253 1.20 7.36 17.54
N PRO A 254 0.76 7.52 18.80
CA PRO A 254 -0.64 7.69 19.15
C PRO A 254 -1.13 9.10 18.76
N VAL A 255 -1.30 9.32 17.45
CA VAL A 255 -1.83 10.57 16.89
C VAL A 255 -3.35 10.63 17.05
N LEU A 256 -4.02 9.49 16.87
CA LEU A 256 -5.45 9.36 17.10
C LEU A 256 -5.76 9.51 18.59
N ARG A 257 -6.85 10.20 18.93
CA ARG A 257 -7.30 10.33 20.32
C ARG A 257 -7.52 8.95 20.93
N PRO A 258 -7.05 8.72 22.17
CA PRO A 258 -7.42 7.54 22.92
C PRO A 258 -8.93 7.49 23.10
N GLY A 259 -9.50 6.30 23.00
CA GLY A 259 -10.92 6.07 23.20
C GLY A 259 -11.34 4.69 22.75
N ASP A 260 -12.51 4.27 23.22
CA ASP A 260 -13.12 3.02 22.82
C ASP A 260 -13.65 3.13 21.38
N GLY A 261 -13.59 2.04 20.63
CA GLY A 261 -14.12 1.94 19.28
C GLY A 261 -13.08 1.62 18.22
N ALA A 262 -13.60 1.24 17.05
CA ALA A 262 -12.80 0.82 15.92
C ALA A 262 -12.23 2.00 15.12
N VAL A 263 -11.06 1.77 14.53
CA VAL A 263 -10.46 2.65 13.51
C VAL A 263 -10.60 1.98 12.16
N MET A 264 -11.20 2.69 11.21
CA MET A 264 -11.33 2.19 9.85
C MET A 264 -10.18 2.65 8.95
N THR A 265 -9.70 1.80 8.05
CA THR A 265 -8.63 2.14 7.10
C THR A 265 -8.81 1.42 5.76
N ASP A 266 -8.28 2.02 4.70
CA ASP A 266 -8.10 1.42 3.38
C ASP A 266 -6.68 0.83 3.17
N SER A 267 -5.83 0.95 4.19
CA SER A 267 -4.45 0.49 4.15
C SER A 267 -4.29 -0.86 4.85
N ALA A 268 -3.89 -1.88 4.09
CA ALA A 268 -3.48 -3.16 4.68
C ALA A 268 -2.24 -3.03 5.58
N LYS A 269 -1.29 -2.14 5.23
CA LYS A 269 -0.10 -1.90 6.07
C LYS A 269 -0.48 -1.27 7.41
N TRP A 270 -1.39 -0.29 7.40
CA TRP A 270 -1.90 0.31 8.64
C TRP A 270 -2.64 -0.73 9.47
N ALA A 271 -3.55 -1.47 8.85
CA ALA A 271 -4.32 -2.52 9.50
C ALA A 271 -3.45 -3.63 10.10
N TYR A 272 -2.33 -3.95 9.45
CA TYR A 272 -1.37 -4.94 9.94
C TYR A 272 -0.62 -4.48 11.20
N TYR A 273 -0.13 -3.23 11.24
CA TYR A 273 0.72 -2.75 12.33
C TYR A 273 -0.04 -2.07 13.48
N ALA A 274 -1.17 -1.42 13.21
CA ALA A 274 -1.87 -0.61 14.21
C ALA A 274 -2.34 -1.38 15.46
N PRO A 275 -2.82 -2.64 15.37
CA PRO A 275 -3.16 -3.42 16.56
C PRO A 275 -1.96 -3.59 17.50
N GLY A 276 -0.79 -3.94 16.96
CA GLY A 276 0.42 -4.18 17.76
C GLY A 276 1.09 -2.90 18.25
N ASN A 277 1.09 -1.84 17.43
CA ASN A 277 1.85 -0.62 17.74
C ASN A 277 1.08 0.37 18.61
N VAL A 278 -0.23 0.52 18.37
CA VAL A 278 -1.06 1.54 19.02
C VAL A 278 -2.33 0.97 19.66
N GLY A 279 -2.47 -0.37 19.69
CA GLY A 279 -3.61 -1.03 20.34
C GLY A 279 -4.95 -0.74 19.67
N ALA A 280 -4.94 -0.45 18.36
CA ALA A 280 -6.17 -0.13 17.65
C ALA A 280 -6.96 -1.38 17.28
N GLU A 281 -8.27 -1.36 17.53
CA GLU A 281 -9.22 -2.28 16.90
C GLU A 281 -9.51 -1.80 15.48
N VAL A 282 -9.24 -2.64 14.48
CA VAL A 282 -9.22 -2.22 13.08
C VAL A 282 -10.40 -2.76 12.31
N VAL A 283 -10.96 -1.91 11.44
CA VAL A 283 -11.89 -2.30 10.37
C VAL A 283 -11.27 -1.95 9.02
N PHE A 284 -10.96 -2.94 8.20
CA PHE A 284 -10.49 -2.69 6.83
C PHE A 284 -11.67 -2.48 5.89
N GLY A 285 -11.56 -1.55 4.95
CA GLY A 285 -12.57 -1.31 3.91
C GLY A 285 -12.03 -0.50 2.73
N SER A 286 -12.86 -0.26 1.73
CA SER A 286 -12.48 0.64 0.64
C SER A 286 -12.43 2.10 1.13
N ILE A 287 -11.76 2.98 0.37
CA ILE A 287 -11.76 4.42 0.66
C ILE A 287 -13.19 5.02 0.65
N ALA A 288 -14.07 4.49 -0.21
CA ALA A 288 -15.47 4.91 -0.25
C ALA A 288 -16.24 4.48 1.01
N GLU A 289 -16.00 3.26 1.49
CA GLU A 289 -16.57 2.80 2.77
C GLU A 289 -16.01 3.60 3.95
N CYS A 290 -14.72 3.93 3.94
CA CYS A 290 -14.08 4.78 4.95
C CYS A 290 -14.76 6.15 5.04
N VAL A 291 -14.97 6.82 3.89
CA VAL A 291 -15.68 8.10 3.83
C VAL A 291 -17.14 7.97 4.29
N ALA A 292 -17.87 6.98 3.78
CA ALA A 292 -19.28 6.76 4.16
C ALA A 292 -19.42 6.50 5.66
N SER A 293 -18.49 5.72 6.23
CA SER A 293 -18.48 5.39 7.66
C SER A 293 -18.14 6.60 8.52
N ALA A 294 -17.15 7.41 8.10
CA ALA A 294 -16.79 8.64 8.79
C ALA A 294 -17.98 9.60 8.89
N VAL A 295 -18.72 9.79 7.80
CA VAL A 295 -19.90 10.67 7.75
C VAL A 295 -21.06 10.10 8.56
N ALA A 296 -21.26 8.77 8.55
CA ALA A 296 -22.34 8.12 9.26
C ALA A 296 -22.09 7.94 10.77
N GLY A 297 -20.84 8.03 11.24
CA GLY A 297 -20.48 7.80 12.65
C GLY A 297 -20.45 6.33 13.06
N ARG A 298 -20.50 5.41 12.10
CA ARG A 298 -20.54 3.97 12.31
C ARG A 298 -19.96 3.26 11.09
N VAL A 299 -19.58 2.00 11.23
CA VAL A 299 -19.12 1.20 10.09
C VAL A 299 -20.26 1.05 9.08
N VAL A 300 -19.98 1.45 7.83
CA VAL A 300 -20.85 1.33 6.67
C VAL A 300 -20.14 0.47 5.63
N ARG A 301 -20.80 -0.62 5.23
CA ARG A 301 -20.39 -1.46 4.09
C ARG A 301 -21.20 -1.07 2.86
N LEU A 302 -20.51 -0.79 1.76
CA LEU A 302 -21.13 -0.44 0.49
C LEU A 302 -21.18 -1.68 -0.40
N PRO A 303 -22.16 -1.81 -1.31
CA PRO A 303 -22.13 -2.85 -2.33
C PRO A 303 -20.79 -2.82 -3.08
N SER A 304 -20.11 -3.96 -3.12
CA SER A 304 -18.75 -4.06 -3.65
C SER A 304 -18.58 -5.25 -4.57
N ALA A 305 -17.53 -5.24 -5.39
CA ALA A 305 -17.20 -6.36 -6.27
C ALA A 305 -16.93 -7.65 -5.48
N TRP A 306 -16.62 -7.55 -4.19
CA TRP A 306 -16.44 -8.68 -3.28
C TRP A 306 -17.75 -9.39 -2.92
N ASP A 307 -18.91 -8.73 -3.02
CA ASP A 307 -20.20 -9.34 -2.68
C ASP A 307 -20.74 -10.22 -3.82
N ALA A 308 -20.26 -9.95 -5.04
CA ALA A 308 -20.53 -10.75 -6.23
C ALA A 308 -19.47 -11.84 -6.46
N ALA A 309 -18.46 -11.91 -5.58
CA ALA A 309 -17.33 -12.83 -5.65
C ALA A 309 -17.57 -14.06 -4.78
#